data_AF-A0A259P233-F1
#
_entry.id   AF-A0A259P233-F1
#
_cell.length_a   1.000
_cell.length_b   1.000
_cell.length_c   1.000
_cell.angle_alpha   90.00
_cell.angle_beta   90.00
_cell.angle_gamma   90.00
#
_symmetry.space_group_name_H-M   'P 1'
#
loop_
_entity.id
_entity.type
_entity.pdbx_description
1 polymer ?
#
loop_
_entity_poly.entity_id
_entity_poly.type
_entity_poly.pdbx_seq_one_letter_code
_entity_poly.pdbx_strand_id
1 'polypeptide(L)'
;VEKGRGYVPGNMRQYHDEATKIIGRIVLDASFSPVSRVSYAVESARVEQRTDLDRLVMTIETNGVLSPEEAIRQAATILVDQLVVFAALESSEVSGDLAPSRSSMVDPMLMRPVDDLELTVRSANCLKAENIYYIGDLIQRTENEL
;
A
#
# COMPACT_ATOMS: atom_id res chain seq x y z
N VAL A 1 -20.50 -23.61 16.73
CA VAL A 1 -19.71 -23.33 15.51
C VAL A 1 -18.78 -22.18 15.84
N GLU A 2 -17.47 -22.38 15.70
CA GLU A 2 -16.44 -21.40 16.06
C GLU A 2 -15.86 -20.77 14.79
N LYS A 3 -15.47 -19.50 14.84
CA LYS A 3 -14.76 -18.83 13.75
C LYS A 3 -13.27 -18.81 14.08
N GLY A 4 -12.44 -19.29 13.16
CA GLY A 4 -10.99 -19.35 13.32
C GLY A 4 -10.29 -19.10 11.98
N ARG A 5 -8.96 -19.25 11.99
CA ARG A 5 -8.12 -19.18 10.78
C ARG A 5 -7.22 -20.41 10.71
N GLY A 6 -6.97 -20.89 9.51
CA GLY A 6 -6.07 -22.02 9.26
C GLY A 6 -6.64 -23.36 9.72
N TYR A 7 -5.76 -24.18 10.29
CA TYR A 7 -6.06 -25.54 10.74
C TYR A 7 -5.73 -25.67 12.22
N VAL A 8 -6.65 -26.23 13.00
CA VAL A 8 -6.43 -26.53 14.41
C VAL A 8 -6.73 -28.00 14.65
N PRO A 9 -5.72 -28.80 15.02
CA PRO A 9 -5.94 -30.21 15.32
C PRO A 9 -6.70 -30.37 16.63
N GLY A 10 -7.53 -31.41 16.72
CA GLY A 10 -8.42 -31.68 17.84
C GLY A 10 -7.68 -31.93 19.15
N ASN A 11 -6.41 -32.34 19.09
CA ASN A 11 -5.55 -32.53 20.27
C ASN A 11 -5.07 -31.20 20.89
N MET A 12 -4.86 -30.15 20.09
CA MET A 12 -4.49 -28.81 20.57
C MET A 12 -5.69 -28.00 21.02
N ARG A 13 -6.90 -28.38 20.60
CA ARG A 13 -8.13 -27.81 21.15
C ARG A 13 -8.25 -28.25 22.60
N GLN A 14 -7.71 -27.43 23.50
CA GLN A 14 -7.90 -27.54 24.94
C GLN A 14 -9.37 -27.27 25.26
N TYR A 15 -10.22 -28.26 25.05
CA TYR A 15 -11.44 -28.44 25.84
C TYR A 15 -11.11 -29.04 27.22
N HIS A 16 -9.88 -28.87 27.68
CA HIS A 16 -9.33 -29.53 28.87
C HIS A 16 -9.80 -28.91 30.18
N ASP A 17 -10.33 -27.67 30.17
CA ASP A 17 -10.70 -26.92 31.39
C ASP A 17 -12.21 -26.68 31.58
N GLU A 18 -13.08 -27.10 30.66
CA GLU A 18 -14.51 -27.09 30.96
C GLU A 18 -14.86 -28.36 31.74
N ALA A 19 -15.27 -28.17 33.00
CA ALA A 19 -15.66 -29.14 34.02
C ALA A 19 -16.78 -30.14 33.65
N THR A 20 -17.04 -30.37 32.35
CA THR A 20 -18.05 -31.29 31.87
C THR A 20 -17.50 -32.10 30.70
N LYS A 21 -16.63 -33.06 31.02
CA LYS A 21 -16.29 -34.18 30.13
C LYS A 21 -17.52 -35.10 30.04
N ILE A 22 -18.58 -34.62 29.40
CA ILE A 22 -19.81 -35.39 29.16
C ILE A 22 -19.41 -36.57 28.27
N ILE A 23 -19.67 -37.79 28.74
CA ILE A 23 -19.45 -39.01 27.97
C ILE A 23 -20.27 -38.90 26.67
N GLY A 24 -19.61 -39.04 25.51
CA GLY A 24 -20.25 -38.93 24.19
C GLY A 24 -19.84 -37.72 23.34
N ARG A 25 -18.98 -36.80 23.84
CA ARG A 25 -18.40 -35.73 23.00
C ARG A 25 -17.24 -36.27 22.14
N ILE A 26 -17.35 -36.16 20.82
CA ILE A 26 -16.28 -36.48 19.87
C ILE A 26 -15.62 -35.17 19.44
N VAL A 27 -14.30 -35.08 19.60
CA VAL A 27 -13.50 -33.93 19.17
C VAL A 27 -13.00 -34.19 17.76
N LEU A 28 -13.16 -33.22 16.87
CA LEU A 28 -12.70 -33.25 15.49
C LEU A 28 -11.75 -32.09 15.23
N ASP A 29 -10.86 -32.29 14.26
CA ASP A 29 -10.01 -31.24 13.72
C ASP A 29 -10.86 -30.14 13.08
N ALA A 30 -10.45 -28.89 13.23
CA ALA A 30 -11.09 -27.78 12.55
C ALA A 30 -10.23 -27.28 11.40
N SER A 31 -10.76 -27.41 10.19
CA SER A 31 -10.32 -26.65 9.03
C SER A 31 -11.22 -25.43 8.87
N PHE A 32 -10.65 -24.24 9.03
CA PHE A 32 -11.36 -22.97 8.88
C PHE A 32 -11.16 -22.34 7.49
N SER A 33 -10.56 -23.07 6.53
CA SER A 33 -10.34 -22.57 5.17
C SER A 33 -11.61 -22.73 4.32
N PRO A 34 -12.17 -21.63 3.77
CA PRO A 34 -13.25 -21.70 2.79
C PRO A 34 -12.74 -22.05 1.38
N VAL A 35 -11.43 -22.02 1.15
CA VAL A 35 -10.79 -22.31 -0.14
C VAL A 35 -10.33 -23.76 -0.17
N SER A 36 -10.70 -24.49 -1.23
CA SER A 36 -10.39 -25.91 -1.41
C SER A 36 -9.21 -26.14 -2.35
N ARG A 37 -9.12 -25.38 -3.45
CA ARG A 37 -8.05 -25.55 -4.45
C ARG A 37 -7.66 -24.21 -5.06
N VAL A 38 -6.37 -24.04 -5.30
CA VAL A 38 -5.80 -22.90 -6.03
C VAL A 38 -4.79 -23.42 -7.03
N SER A 39 -4.88 -22.99 -8.28
CA SER A 39 -3.87 -23.21 -9.32
C SER A 39 -3.54 -21.90 -10.01
N TYR A 40 -2.28 -21.74 -10.43
CA TYR A 40 -1.84 -20.55 -11.16
C TYR A 40 -1.04 -20.94 -12.39
N ALA A 41 -1.11 -20.11 -13.42
CA ALA A 41 -0.30 -20.18 -14.64
C ALA A 41 0.14 -18.77 -15.01
N VAL A 42 1.36 -18.63 -15.52
CA VAL A 42 1.90 -17.38 -16.05
C VAL A 42 2.02 -17.52 -17.55
N GLU A 43 1.40 -16.61 -18.28
CA GLU A 43 1.37 -16.57 -19.74
C GLU A 43 1.89 -15.22 -20.23
N SER A 44 2.53 -15.18 -21.39
CA SER A 44 2.95 -13.89 -21.97
C SER A 44 1.73 -13.10 -22.45
N ALA A 45 1.59 -11.87 -21.98
CA ALA A 45 0.56 -10.95 -22.42
C ALA A 45 1.10 -9.99 -23.47
N ARG A 46 0.42 -9.93 -24.62
CA ARG A 46 0.57 -8.80 -25.54
C ARG A 46 -0.51 -7.77 -25.22
N VAL A 47 -0.10 -6.63 -24.68
CA VAL A 47 -1.00 -5.50 -24.44
C VAL A 47 -0.68 -4.43 -25.48
N GLU A 48 -1.55 -4.32 -26.48
CA GLU A 48 -1.39 -3.38 -27.59
C GLU A 48 -0.07 -3.58 -28.35
N GLN A 49 0.86 -2.63 -28.25
CA GLN A 49 2.21 -2.67 -28.85
C GLN A 49 3.29 -3.16 -27.88
N ARG A 50 2.95 -3.40 -26.62
CA ARG A 50 3.89 -3.88 -25.59
C ARG A 50 3.83 -5.41 -25.51
N THR A 51 4.99 -6.05 -25.69
CA THR A 51 5.17 -7.51 -25.64
C THR A 51 5.95 -7.96 -24.41
N ASP A 52 6.28 -7.03 -23.50
CA ASP A 52 7.13 -7.21 -22.32
C ASP A 52 6.32 -7.49 -21.03
N LEU A 53 5.04 -7.86 -21.15
CA LEU A 53 4.15 -8.04 -20.00
C LEU A 53 3.79 -9.52 -19.81
N ASP A 54 3.67 -9.91 -18.53
CA ASP A 54 3.21 -11.22 -18.13
C ASP A 54 1.77 -11.14 -17.59
N ARG A 55 0.97 -12.17 -17.90
CA ARG A 55 -0.39 -12.38 -17.42
C ARG A 55 -0.39 -13.54 -16.43
N LEU A 56 -0.83 -13.25 -15.21
CA LEU A 56 -1.10 -14.25 -14.19
C LEU A 56 -2.55 -14.72 -14.29
N VAL A 57 -2.76 -16.00 -14.56
CA VAL A 57 -4.08 -16.65 -14.56
C VAL A 57 -4.18 -17.52 -13.30
N MET A 58 -5.13 -17.22 -12.42
CA MET A 58 -5.40 -17.99 -11.21
C MET A 58 -6.79 -18.62 -11.28
N THR A 59 -6.87 -19.92 -10.97
CA THR A 59 -8.14 -20.65 -10.81
C THR A 59 -8.29 -21.02 -9.35
N ILE A 60 -9.38 -20.56 -8.73
CA ILE A 60 -9.65 -20.74 -7.30
C ILE A 60 -11.01 -21.42 -7.15
N GLU A 61 -11.03 -22.51 -6.39
CA GLU A 61 -12.23 -23.23 -6.03
C GLU A 61 -12.51 -23.04 -4.54
N THR A 62 -13.71 -22.53 -4.24
CA THR A 62 -14.19 -22.29 -2.88
C THR A 62 -15.42 -23.14 -2.59
N ASN A 63 -15.70 -23.36 -1.31
CA ASN A 63 -16.88 -24.10 -0.84
C ASN A 63 -18.17 -23.28 -0.83
N GLY A 64 -18.19 -22.10 -1.46
CA GLY A 64 -19.35 -21.19 -1.54
C GLY A 64 -19.55 -20.27 -0.33
N VAL A 65 -18.79 -20.43 0.76
CA VAL A 65 -18.84 -19.51 1.92
C VAL A 65 -18.22 -18.15 1.59
N LEU A 66 -17.26 -18.14 0.67
CA LEU A 66 -16.54 -16.95 0.21
C LEU A 66 -16.44 -16.97 -1.31
N SER A 67 -16.63 -15.82 -1.96
CA SER A 67 -16.41 -15.72 -3.40
C SER A 67 -14.90 -15.74 -3.72
N PRO A 68 -14.47 -16.29 -4.87
CA PRO A 68 -13.07 -16.27 -5.27
C PRO A 68 -12.47 -14.85 -5.32
N GLU A 69 -13.27 -13.86 -5.73
CA GLU A 69 -12.84 -12.46 -5.79
C GLU A 69 -12.55 -11.90 -4.39
N GLU A 70 -13.46 -12.12 -3.43
CA GLU A 70 -13.28 -11.69 -2.04
C GLU A 70 -12.10 -12.41 -1.39
N ALA A 71 -11.88 -13.69 -1.72
CA ALA A 71 -10.75 -14.45 -1.24
C ALA A 71 -9.41 -13.84 -1.70
N ILE A 72 -9.29 -13.47 -2.98
CA ILE A 72 -8.10 -12.79 -3.50
C ILE A 72 -7.92 -11.43 -2.84
N ARG A 73 -9.00 -10.65 -2.68
CA ARG A 73 -8.92 -9.33 -2.04
C ARG A 73 -8.37 -9.43 -0.62
N GLN A 74 -8.89 -10.35 0.18
CA GLN A 74 -8.40 -10.60 1.54
C GLN A 74 -6.95 -11.07 1.54
N ALA A 75 -6.58 -11.98 0.63
CA ALA A 75 -5.21 -12.47 0.50
C ALA A 75 -4.22 -11.35 0.13
N ALA A 76 -4.61 -10.46 -0.80
CA ALA A 76 -3.81 -9.30 -1.20
C ALA A 76 -3.60 -8.33 -0.04
N THR A 77 -4.64 -8.03 0.75
CA THR A 77 -4.51 -7.19 1.95
C THR A 77 -3.53 -7.82 2.96
N ILE A 78 -3.67 -9.12 3.24
CA ILE A 78 -2.76 -9.82 4.14
C ILE A 78 -1.31 -9.76 3.63
N LEU A 79 -1.10 -9.95 2.32
CA LEU A 79 0.23 -9.86 1.70
C LEU A 79 0.84 -8.48 1.88
N VAL A 80 0.08 -7.41 1.62
CA VAL A 80 0.53 -6.03 1.82
C VAL A 80 0.92 -5.80 3.29
N ASP A 81 0.08 -6.22 4.23
CA ASP A 81 0.36 -6.08 5.67
C ASP A 81 1.67 -6.78 6.07
N GLN A 82 1.99 -7.94 5.49
CA GLN A 82 3.27 -8.61 5.73
C GLN A 82 4.45 -7.89 5.09
N LEU A 83 4.26 -7.27 3.92
CA LEU A 83 5.31 -6.54 3.20
C LEU A 83 5.68 -5.20 3.84
N VAL A 84 4.78 -4.61 4.63
CA VAL A 84 5.05 -3.36 5.37
C VAL A 84 6.29 -3.48 6.26
N VAL A 85 6.55 -4.66 6.84
CA VAL A 85 7.74 -4.89 7.67
C VAL A 85 9.02 -4.72 6.87
N PHE A 86 9.05 -5.16 5.60
CA PHE A 86 10.22 -5.01 4.74
C PHE A 86 10.41 -3.57 4.27
N ALA A 87 9.33 -2.86 3.94
CA ALA A 87 9.39 -1.43 3.62
C ALA A 87 9.93 -0.59 4.80
N ALA A 88 9.59 -0.97 6.04
CA ALA A 88 10.11 -0.31 7.23
C ALA A 88 11.61 -0.58 7.46
N LEU A 89 12.12 -1.76 7.09
CA LEU A 89 13.54 -2.10 7.20
C LEU A 89 14.40 -1.25 6.23
N GLU A 90 13.94 -1.02 5.00
CA GLU A 90 14.63 -0.14 4.04
C GLU A 90 14.68 1.32 4.55
N SER A 91 13.65 1.79 5.25
CA SER A 91 13.65 3.14 5.83
C SER A 91 14.67 3.34 6.97
N SER A 92 15.16 2.25 7.57
CA SER A 92 16.20 2.31 8.61
C SER A 92 17.62 2.38 8.03
N GLU A 93 17.83 1.98 6.77
CA GLU A 93 19.12 2.13 6.07
C GLU A 93 19.16 3.40 5.20
N VAL A 94 17.99 3.94 4.83
CA VAL A 94 17.86 5.20 4.08
C VAL A 94 17.26 6.31 4.95
N SER A 95 17.68 6.38 6.23
CA SER A 95 17.50 7.57 7.09
C SER A 95 18.43 8.72 6.67
N GLY A 96 18.45 8.99 5.36
CA GLY A 96 19.02 10.12 4.67
C GLY A 96 18.27 10.25 3.34
N ASP A 97 17.25 11.09 3.31
CA ASP A 97 16.58 11.61 2.11
C ASP A 97 15.64 10.72 1.28
N LEU A 98 14.73 9.97 1.92
CA LEU A 98 13.47 9.59 1.25
C LEU A 98 12.26 9.94 2.12
N ALA A 99 11.94 11.23 2.15
CA ALA A 99 10.58 11.66 2.44
C ALA A 99 9.63 10.94 1.47
N PRO A 100 8.46 10.45 1.92
CA PRO A 100 7.49 9.86 1.01
C PRO A 100 7.18 10.91 -0.05
N SER A 101 7.31 10.51 -1.32
CA SER A 101 6.68 11.23 -2.43
C SER A 101 5.16 11.14 -2.25
N ARG A 102 4.64 11.85 -1.25
CA ARG A 102 3.44 12.65 -1.45
C ARG A 102 3.84 13.51 -2.62
N SER A 103 3.19 13.29 -3.77
CA SER A 103 3.09 14.31 -4.81
C SER A 103 3.03 15.65 -4.09
N SER A 104 4.12 16.41 -4.12
CA SER A 104 4.09 17.76 -3.63
C SER A 104 3.04 18.40 -4.54
N MET A 105 1.85 18.60 -4.00
CA MET A 105 1.06 19.74 -4.43
C MET A 105 2.00 20.90 -4.16
N VAL A 106 2.78 21.27 -5.18
CA VAL A 106 3.47 22.54 -5.22
C VAL A 106 2.36 23.52 -4.92
N ASP A 107 2.43 24.18 -3.77
CA ASP A 107 1.41 25.12 -3.34
C ASP A 107 1.16 26.06 -4.54
N PRO A 108 -0.07 26.18 -5.05
CA PRO A 108 -0.38 27.02 -6.21
C PRO A 108 0.16 28.44 -6.07
N MET A 109 0.37 28.91 -4.83
CA MET A 109 0.99 30.19 -4.53
C MET A 109 2.44 30.29 -5.03
N LEU A 110 3.21 29.21 -5.04
CA LEU A 110 4.61 29.18 -5.48
C LEU A 110 4.78 29.37 -7.00
N MET A 111 3.74 29.04 -7.76
CA MET A 111 3.68 29.17 -9.22
C MET A 111 3.16 30.55 -9.67
N ARG A 112 2.80 31.42 -8.73
CA ARG A 112 2.30 32.76 -9.02
C ARG A 112 3.47 33.67 -9.41
N PRO A 113 3.31 34.56 -10.41
CA PRO A 113 4.37 35.49 -10.81
C PRO A 113 4.61 36.55 -9.71
N VAL A 114 5.84 37.06 -9.65
CA VAL A 114 6.23 38.11 -8.68
C VAL A 114 5.48 39.44 -8.91
N ASP A 115 4.93 39.68 -10.10
CA ASP A 115 4.14 40.88 -10.43
C ASP A 115 2.86 41.00 -9.59
N ASP A 116 2.35 39.87 -9.09
CA ASP A 116 1.12 39.78 -8.31
C ASP A 116 1.31 40.15 -6.82
N LEU A 117 2.55 40.41 -6.38
CA LEU A 117 2.89 40.79 -5.01
C LEU A 117 2.70 42.28 -4.70
N GLU A 118 2.02 43.03 -5.58
CA GLU A 118 1.73 44.47 -5.45
C GLU A 118 2.99 45.33 -5.16
N LEU A 119 4.14 44.93 -5.70
CA LEU A 119 5.39 45.67 -5.58
C LEU A 119 5.42 46.89 -6.52
N THR A 120 6.31 47.83 -6.22
CA THR A 120 6.54 48.94 -7.14
C THR A 120 7.10 48.45 -8.48
N VAL A 121 6.78 49.14 -9.57
CA VAL A 121 7.23 48.80 -10.94
C VAL A 121 8.76 48.68 -11.03
N ARG A 122 9.50 49.45 -10.22
CA ARG A 122 10.97 49.36 -10.14
C ARG A 122 11.41 48.03 -9.51
N SER A 123 10.80 47.66 -8.37
CA SER A 123 11.14 46.45 -7.62
C SER A 123 10.87 45.18 -8.42
N ALA A 124 9.72 45.09 -9.10
CA ALA A 124 9.38 43.94 -9.93
C ALA A 124 10.37 43.75 -11.10
N ASN A 125 10.80 44.86 -11.71
CA ASN A 125 11.77 44.81 -12.82
C ASN A 125 13.20 44.46 -12.34
N CYS A 126 13.60 44.89 -11.14
CA CYS A 126 14.87 44.47 -10.54
C CYS A 126 14.89 42.95 -10.27
N LEU A 127 13.80 42.38 -9.73
CA LEU A 127 13.70 40.94 -9.48
C LEU A 127 13.74 40.12 -10.78
N LYS A 128 13.06 40.59 -11.84
CA LYS A 128 13.13 39.95 -13.17
C LYS A 128 14.52 40.03 -13.81
N ALA A 129 15.27 41.11 -13.56
CA ALA A 129 16.64 41.26 -14.06
C ALA A 129 17.61 40.26 -13.40
N GLU A 130 17.35 39.89 -12.15
CA GLU A 130 18.08 38.86 -11.40
C GLU A 130 17.54 37.43 -11.66
N ASN A 131 16.73 37.24 -12.71
CA ASN A 131 16.11 35.97 -13.11
C ASN A 131 15.12 35.36 -12.08
N ILE A 132 14.45 36.20 -11.28
CA ILE A 132 13.41 35.78 -10.33
C ILE A 132 12.04 36.08 -10.95
N TYR A 133 11.29 35.05 -11.35
CA TYR A 133 10.01 35.22 -12.05
C TYR A 133 8.81 34.79 -11.21
N TYR A 134 8.98 33.77 -10.35
CA TYR A 134 7.92 33.21 -9.53
C TYR A 134 8.15 33.45 -8.04
N ILE A 135 7.07 33.44 -7.25
CA ILE A 135 7.16 33.52 -5.79
C ILE A 135 8.05 32.39 -5.26
N GLY A 136 7.97 31.19 -5.83
CA GLY A 136 8.81 30.05 -5.47
C GLY A 136 10.32 30.27 -5.63
N ASP A 137 10.74 31.13 -6.56
CA ASP A 137 12.15 31.46 -6.78
C ASP A 137 12.66 32.44 -5.72
N LEU A 138 11.79 33.35 -5.26
CA LEU A 138 12.12 34.37 -4.26
C LEU A 138 12.42 33.75 -2.89
N ILE A 139 11.69 32.71 -2.49
CA ILE A 139 11.82 32.04 -1.18
C ILE A 139 13.08 31.18 -1.07
N GLN A 140 13.67 30.81 -2.21
CA GLN A 140 14.93 30.06 -2.24
C GLN A 140 16.15 30.96 -2.07
N ARG A 141 15.99 32.28 -2.21
CA ARG A 141 17.05 33.27 -2.01
C ARG A 141 17.04 33.76 -0.56
N THR A 142 18.22 33.81 0.03
CA THR A 142 18.40 34.36 1.38
C THR A 142 18.59 35.87 1.32
N GLU A 143 18.31 36.59 2.42
CA GLU A 143 18.44 38.06 2.51
C GLU A 143 19.85 38.58 2.17
N ASN A 144 20.88 37.73 2.20
CA ASN A 144 22.25 38.11 1.83
C ASN A 144 22.51 38.12 0.32
N GLU A 145 21.61 37.55 -0.48
CA GLU A 145 21.71 37.44 -1.95
C GLU A 145 20.76 38.40 -2.70
N LEU A 146 20.03 39.25 -1.97
CA LEU A 146 19.01 40.20 -2.45
C LEU A 146 19.39 41.64 -2.08
#